data_AF-A0A2E1B888-F1
#
_entry.id   AF-A0A2E1B888-F1
#
_cell.length_a   1.000
_cell.length_b   1.000
_cell.length_c   1.000
_cell.angle_alpha   90.00
_cell.angle_beta   90.00
_cell.angle_gamma   90.00
#
_symmetry.space_group_name_H-M   'P 1'
#
loop_
_entity.id
_entity.type
_entity.pdbx_description
1 polymer ?
#
loop_
_entity_poly.entity_id
_entity_poly.type
_entity_poly.pdbx_seq_one_letter_code
_entity_poly.pdbx_strand_id
1 'polypeptide(L)'
;RSRYWLKAVATALDLPIDIPADGDFGAAFGAARLGMLAATGGDPLAVCTPPKTAETVEPETTHKAAFEEAYQRYRALYPAIRAVTKA
;
A
#
# COMPACT_ATOMS: atom_id res chain seq x y z
N ARG A 1 -7.92 8.40 9.69
CA ARG A 1 -7.77 7.69 8.39
C ARG A 1 -8.09 8.67 7.26
N SER A 2 -7.13 9.03 6.39
CA SER A 2 -7.33 10.06 5.35
C SER A 2 -7.79 9.45 4.03
N ARG A 3 -9.06 9.67 3.64
CA ARG A 3 -9.59 9.22 2.33
C ARG A 3 -8.91 9.94 1.17
N TYR A 4 -8.63 11.23 1.32
CA TYR A 4 -7.93 12.01 0.31
C TYR A 4 -6.55 11.42 0.00
N TRP A 5 -5.80 11.04 1.03
CA TRP A 5 -4.46 10.49 0.84
C TRP A 5 -4.49 9.16 0.10
N LEU A 6 -5.44 8.28 0.43
CA LEU A 6 -5.62 7.01 -0.30
C LEU A 6 -5.97 7.24 -1.77
N LYS A 7 -6.87 8.17 -2.08
CA LYS A 7 -7.19 8.54 -3.47
C LYS A 7 -5.98 9.10 -4.21
N ALA A 8 -5.19 9.94 -3.56
CA ALA A 8 -3.97 10.49 -4.15
C ALA A 8 -2.96 9.39 -4.48
N VAL A 9 -2.73 8.43 -3.57
CA VAL A 9 -1.82 7.30 -3.83
C VAL A 9 -2.37 6.38 -4.92
N ALA A 10 -3.65 6.02 -4.88
CA ALA A 10 -4.28 5.17 -5.90
C ALA A 10 -4.18 5.80 -7.30
N THR A 11 -4.42 7.11 -7.39
CA THR A 11 -4.33 7.88 -8.65
C THR A 11 -2.88 8.01 -9.14
N ALA A 12 -1.93 8.27 -8.23
CA ALA A 12 -0.51 8.38 -8.58
C ALA A 12 0.08 7.07 -9.10
N LEU A 13 -0.36 5.93 -8.55
CA LEU A 13 0.13 4.59 -8.92
C LEU A 13 -0.68 3.94 -10.05
N ASP A 14 -1.83 4.52 -10.39
CA ASP A 14 -2.84 3.90 -11.24
C ASP A 14 -3.23 2.48 -10.79
N LEU A 15 -3.41 2.30 -9.49
CA LEU A 15 -3.76 1.02 -8.88
C LEU A 15 -4.82 1.18 -7.79
N PRO A 16 -5.82 0.30 -7.73
CA PRO A 16 -6.79 0.30 -6.65
C PRO A 16 -6.12 0.00 -5.30
N ILE A 17 -6.63 0.60 -4.23
CA ILE A 17 -6.16 0.38 -2.87
C ILE A 17 -7.26 -0.23 -2.02
N ASP A 18 -7.04 -1.46 -1.56
CA ASP A 18 -7.93 -2.13 -0.63
C ASP A 18 -7.73 -1.64 0.80
N ILE A 19 -8.86 -1.34 1.43
CA ILE A 19 -9.00 -1.01 2.83
C ILE A 19 -9.43 -2.30 3.54
N PRO A 20 -8.57 -2.89 4.40
CA PRO A 20 -8.98 -4.00 5.24
C PRO A 20 -10.15 -3.57 6.15
N ALA A 21 -11.07 -4.50 6.42
CA ALA A 21 -12.03 -4.37 7.49
C ALA A 21 -11.31 -4.20 8.84
N ASP A 22 -11.98 -3.59 9.81
CA ASP A 22 -11.37 -3.40 11.13
C ASP A 22 -11.04 -4.76 11.78
N GLY A 23 -9.83 -4.89 12.30
CA GLY A 23 -9.33 -6.11 12.95
C GLY A 23 -7.82 -6.08 13.21
N ASP A 24 -7.35 -6.97 14.08
CA ASP A 24 -5.94 -7.14 14.39
C ASP A 24 -5.27 -8.10 13.39
N PHE A 25 -4.70 -7.52 12.33
CA PHE A 25 -3.90 -8.25 11.33
C PHE A 25 -2.40 -7.92 11.43
N GLY A 26 -2.00 -7.32 12.56
CA GLY A 26 -0.63 -6.90 12.82
C GLY A 26 0.31 -8.08 13.11
N ALA A 27 1.56 -7.74 13.43
CA ALA A 27 2.64 -8.72 13.60
C ALA A 27 2.33 -9.82 14.64
N ALA A 28 1.62 -9.49 15.72
CA ALA A 28 1.24 -10.47 16.74
C ALA A 28 0.34 -11.59 16.18
N PHE A 29 -0.66 -11.22 15.36
CA PHE A 29 -1.54 -12.21 14.72
C PHE A 29 -0.77 -13.04 13.67
N GLY A 30 0.17 -12.43 12.96
CA GLY A 30 1.10 -13.14 12.08
C GLY A 30 1.95 -14.17 12.83
N ALA A 31 2.50 -13.83 13.99
CA ALA A 31 3.27 -14.75 14.82
C ALA A 31 2.42 -15.93 15.32
N ALA A 32 1.18 -15.69 15.70
CA ALA A 32 0.24 -16.75 16.08
C ALA A 32 -0.03 -17.72 14.92
N ARG A 33 -0.22 -17.22 13.69
CA ARG A 33 -0.36 -18.05 12.48
C ARG A 33 0.88 -18.89 12.22
N LEU A 34 2.08 -18.34 12.40
CA LEU A 34 3.34 -19.10 12.26
C LEU A 34 3.46 -20.19 13.31
N GLY A 35 3.09 -19.93 14.57
CA GLY A 35 3.05 -20.95 15.62
C GLY A 35 2.06 -22.08 15.29
N MET A 36 0.89 -21.75 14.76
CA MET A 36 -0.09 -22.73 14.29
C MET A 36 0.46 -23.59 13.15
N LEU A 37 1.12 -22.98 12.17
CA LEU A 37 1.74 -23.70 11.05
C LEU A 37 2.82 -24.67 11.54
N ALA A 38 3.69 -24.23 12.46
CA ALA A 38 4.71 -25.08 13.05
C ALA A 38 4.12 -26.27 13.83
N ALA A 39 2.99 -26.07 14.52
CA ALA A 39 2.34 -27.12 15.31
C ALA A 39 1.54 -28.12 14.47
N THR A 40 0.94 -27.68 13.36
CA THR A 40 -0.01 -28.48 12.57
C THR A 40 0.55 -28.98 11.24
N GLY A 41 1.64 -28.40 10.75
CA GLY A 41 2.18 -28.69 9.41
C GLY A 41 1.24 -28.27 8.26
N GLY A 42 0.26 -27.38 8.54
CA GLY A 42 -0.70 -26.92 7.55
C GLY A 42 -0.07 -26.15 6.39
N ASP A 43 -0.83 -25.98 5.30
CA ASP A 43 -0.40 -25.19 4.13
C ASP A 43 -0.33 -23.69 4.48
N PRO A 44 0.84 -23.03 4.35
CA PRO A 44 0.96 -21.60 4.58
C PRO A 44 0.02 -20.74 3.71
N LEU A 45 -0.30 -21.16 2.49
CA LEU A 45 -1.19 -20.40 1.61
C LEU A 45 -2.65 -20.41 2.09
N ALA A 46 -3.07 -21.50 2.72
CA ALA A 46 -4.39 -21.61 3.33
C ALA A 46 -4.50 -20.86 4.67
N VAL A 47 -3.39 -20.73 5.41
CA VAL A 47 -3.37 -20.06 6.73
C VAL A 47 -3.13 -18.56 6.62
N CYS A 48 -2.19 -18.12 5.78
CA CYS A 48 -1.77 -16.73 5.65
C CYS A 48 -2.60 -15.96 4.61
N THR A 49 -3.93 -16.06 4.72
CA THR A 49 -4.85 -15.39 3.81
C THR A 49 -5.01 -13.90 4.12
N PRO A 50 -5.28 -13.06 3.10
CA PRO A 50 -5.58 -11.65 3.29
C PRO A 50 -6.85 -11.47 4.13
N PRO A 51 -6.93 -10.41 4.95
CA PRO A 51 -8.16 -10.09 5.65
C PRO A 51 -9.26 -9.69 4.67
N LYS A 52 -10.51 -9.68 5.14
CA LYS A 52 -11.64 -9.20 4.36
C LYS A 52 -11.45 -7.72 4.01
N THR A 53 -11.59 -7.38 2.73
CA THR A 53 -11.66 -5.99 2.27
C THR A 53 -12.99 -5.35 2.69
N ALA A 54 -12.94 -4.18 3.33
CA ALA A 54 -14.12 -3.38 3.66
C ALA A 54 -14.49 -2.39 2.56
N GLU A 55 -13.50 -1.81 1.90
CA GLU A 55 -13.69 -0.85 0.81
C GLU A 55 -12.49 -0.94 -0.15
N THR A 56 -12.70 -0.61 -1.43
CA THR A 56 -11.63 -0.44 -2.41
C THR A 56 -11.66 1.01 -2.91
N VAL A 57 -10.51 1.68 -2.86
CA VAL A 57 -10.34 3.04 -3.36
C VAL A 57 -9.77 2.99 -4.76
N GLU A 58 -10.59 3.37 -5.74
CA GLU A 58 -10.20 3.40 -7.15
C GLU A 58 -9.36 4.64 -7.52
N PRO A 59 -8.49 4.55 -8.54
CA PRO A 59 -7.83 5.71 -9.13
C PRO A 59 -8.83 6.72 -9.72
N GLU A 60 -8.58 8.02 -9.51
CA GLU A 60 -9.38 9.09 -10.10
C GLU A 60 -8.89 9.35 -11.54
N THR A 61 -9.57 8.76 -12.52
CA THR A 61 -9.16 8.79 -13.94
C THR A 61 -9.00 10.20 -14.50
N THR A 62 -9.82 11.15 -14.05
CA THR A 62 -9.77 12.56 -14.45
C THR A 62 -8.49 13.28 -14.01
N HIS A 63 -7.80 12.76 -12.99
CA HIS A 63 -6.61 13.37 -12.42
C HIS A 63 -5.30 12.68 -12.82
N LYS A 64 -5.35 11.54 -13.49
CA LYS A 64 -4.17 10.74 -13.87
C LYS A 64 -3.09 11.56 -14.58
N ALA A 65 -3.46 12.32 -15.62
CA ALA A 65 -2.51 13.11 -16.40
C ALA A 65 -1.82 14.20 -15.54
N ALA A 66 -2.59 14.87 -14.68
CA ALA A 66 -2.05 15.90 -13.78
C ALA A 66 -1.12 15.31 -12.71
N PHE A 67 -1.45 14.12 -12.21
CA PHE A 67 -0.61 13.37 -11.27
C PHE A 67 0.69 12.91 -11.92
N GLU A 68 0.65 12.44 -13.16
CA GLU A 68 1.85 12.03 -13.91
C GLU A 68 2.79 13.22 -14.14
N GLU A 69 2.27 14.37 -14.58
CA GLU A 69 3.08 15.59 -14.75
C GLU A 69 3.73 16.04 -13.43
N ALA A 70 2.97 16.01 -12.33
CA ALA A 70 3.50 16.33 -11.00
C ALA A 70 4.57 15.31 -10.55
N TYR A 71 4.37 14.02 -10.82
CA TYR A 71 5.31 12.96 -10.50
C TYR A 71 6.63 13.11 -11.26
N GLN A 72 6.60 13.44 -12.56
CA GLN A 72 7.80 13.70 -13.35
C GLN A 72 8.61 14.88 -12.80
N ARG A 73 7.93 15.97 -12.41
CA ARG A 73 8.59 17.11 -11.74
C ARG A 73 9.21 16.69 -10.41
N TYR A 74 8.49 15.95 -9.57
CA TYR A 74 9.02 15.42 -8.31
C TYR A 74 10.26 14.55 -8.53
N ARG A 75 10.22 13.63 -9.50
CA ARG A 75 11.37 12.76 -9.82
C ARG A 75 12.58 13.54 -10.30
N ALA A 76 12.39 14.55 -11.15
CA ALA A 76 13.48 15.38 -11.66
C ALA A 76 14.14 16.22 -10.56
N LEU A 77 13.40 16.63 -9.53
CA LEU A 77 13.92 17.40 -8.40
C LEU A 77 14.86 16.58 -7.51
N TYR A 78 14.63 15.28 -7.34
CA TYR A 78 15.46 14.45 -6.46
C TYR A 78 16.97 14.50 -6.79
N PRO A 79 17.44 14.21 -8.02
CA PRO A 79 18.87 14.32 -8.35
C PRO A 79 19.37 15.78 -8.26
N ALA A 80 18.56 16.76 -8.66
CA ALA A 80 18.93 18.17 -8.63
C ALA A 80 19.21 18.68 -7.21
N ILE A 81 18.32 18.35 -6.26
CA ILE A 81 18.49 18.72 -4.85
C ILE A 81 19.61 17.89 -4.22
N ARG A 82 19.65 16.58 -4.47
CA ARG A 82 20.68 15.69 -3.90
C ARG A 82 22.11 16.14 -4.26
N ALA A 83 22.31 16.67 -5.47
CA ALA A 83 23.61 17.17 -5.93
C ALA A 83 24.11 18.39 -5.13
N VAL A 84 23.20 19.16 -4.53
CA VAL A 84 23.55 20.36 -3.74
C VAL A 84 23.44 20.16 -2.23
N THR A 85 22.83 19.07 -1.77
CA THR A 85 22.70 18.74 -0.32
C THR A 85 23.63 17.63 0.16
N LYS A 86 24.34 16.93 -0.73
CA LYS A 86 25.41 16.00 -0.31
C LYS A 86 26.74 16.75 -0.15
N ALA A 87 27.24 16.81 1.09
CA ALA A 87 28.67 16.91 1.36
C ALA A 87 29.32 15.54 1.21
#